data_AF-A0A815LJ45-F1
#
_entry.id   AF-A0A815LJ45-F1
#
_cell.length_a   1.000
_cell.length_b   1.000
_cell.length_c   1.000
_cell.angle_alpha   90.00
_cell.angle_beta   90.00
_cell.angle_gamma   90.00
#
_symmetry.space_group_name_H-M   'P 1'
#
loop_
_entity.id
_entity.type
_entity.pdbx_description
1 polymer ?
#
loop_
_entity_poly.entity_id
_entity_poly.type
_entity_poly.pdbx_seq_one_letter_code
_entity_poly.pdbx_strand_id
1 'polypeptide(L)'
;MLLSADSCLTALVFASDMLGMGVFALQNDLKHIQFRDSFCIFRCYVGVVSCTAFNGSFLLQAVYRYFIVVYPHFLFCYLWPIALLFTGDIIYNVDNQIYQLFICRVVPI
;
A
#
# COMPACT_ATOMS: atom_id res chain seq x y z
N MET A 1 8.96 -1.75 7.60
CA MET A 1 8.84 -2.40 6.27
C MET A 1 7.66 -3.37 6.31
N LEU A 2 6.46 -2.88 6.61
CA LEU A 2 5.31 -3.69 7.05
C LEU A 2 4.34 -4.10 5.92
N LEU A 3 4.66 -3.77 4.65
CA LEU A 3 3.80 -4.05 3.48
C LEU A 3 4.25 -5.27 2.65
N SER A 4 5.25 -6.02 3.14
CA SER A 4 5.91 -7.10 2.39
C SER A 4 5.09 -8.39 2.30
N ALA A 5 4.13 -8.62 3.20
CA ALA A 5 3.42 -9.90 3.25
C ALA A 5 2.25 -9.99 2.24
N ASP A 6 1.45 -8.93 2.09
CA ASP A 6 0.32 -8.91 1.14
C ASP A 6 0.78 -8.90 -0.33
N SER A 7 1.88 -8.21 -0.63
CA SER A 7 2.43 -8.14 -1.98
C SER A 7 2.99 -9.49 -2.45
N CYS A 8 3.62 -10.26 -1.55
CA CYS A 8 4.10 -11.61 -1.88
C CYS A 8 2.96 -12.61 -2.09
N LEU A 9 1.92 -12.57 -1.24
CA LEU A 9 0.77 -13.45 -1.39
C LEU A 9 -0.01 -13.16 -2.68
N THR A 10 -0.26 -11.88 -2.98
CA THR A 10 -0.91 -11.47 -4.23
C THR A 10 -0.08 -11.84 -5.46
N ALA A 11 1.26 -11.76 -5.38
CA ALA A 11 2.15 -12.24 -6.45
C ALA A 11 2.05 -13.75 -6.67
N LEU A 12 2.02 -14.55 -5.59
CA LEU A 12 1.86 -16.00 -5.68
C LEU A 12 0.52 -16.39 -6.28
N VAL A 13 -0.57 -15.75 -5.86
CA VAL A 13 -1.91 -15.97 -6.40
C VAL A 13 -1.94 -15.62 -7.89
N PHE A 14 -1.42 -14.45 -8.27
CA PHE A 14 -1.35 -14.01 -9.66
C PHE A 14 -0.52 -14.98 -10.53
N ALA A 15 0.64 -15.41 -10.06
CA ALA A 15 1.49 -16.36 -10.78
C ALA A 15 0.81 -17.72 -10.96
N SER A 16 0.13 -18.21 -9.92
CA SER A 16 -0.62 -19.47 -9.98
C SER A 16 -1.80 -19.41 -10.96
N ASP A 17 -2.50 -18.26 -11.03
CA ASP A 17 -3.60 -18.05 -11.98
C ASP A 17 -3.11 -17.99 -13.43
N MET A 18 -1.99 -17.27 -13.68
CA MET A 18 -1.35 -17.22 -14.99
C MET A 18 -0.86 -18.60 -15.46
N LEU A 19 -0.25 -19.38 -14.57
CA LEU A 19 0.11 -20.77 -14.87
C LEU A 19 -1.13 -21.62 -15.17
N GLY A 20 -2.19 -21.47 -14.38
CA GLY A 20 -3.45 -22.17 -14.58
C GLY A 20 -4.09 -21.86 -15.93
N MET A 21 -4.10 -20.59 -16.33
CA MET A 21 -4.58 -20.13 -17.64
C MET A 21 -3.73 -20.69 -18.79
N GLY A 22 -2.40 -20.74 -18.64
CA GLY A 22 -1.50 -21.35 -19.62
C GLY A 22 -1.76 -22.84 -19.81
N VAL A 23 -1.90 -23.60 -18.71
CA VAL A 23 -2.22 -25.03 -18.76
C VAL A 23 -3.58 -25.28 -19.40
N PHE A 24 -4.59 -24.47 -19.09
CA PHE A 24 -5.93 -24.59 -19.67
C PHE A 24 -5.93 -24.27 -21.18
N ALA A 25 -5.24 -23.20 -21.58
CA ALA A 25 -5.07 -22.86 -22.99
C ALA A 25 -4.39 -24.00 -23.75
N LEU A 26 -3.30 -24.55 -23.20
CA LEU A 26 -2.58 -25.68 -23.80
C LEU A 26 -3.46 -26.92 -23.94
N GLN A 27 -4.27 -27.24 -22.93
CA GLN A 27 -5.19 -28.38 -22.98
C GLN A 27 -6.30 -28.20 -24.02
N ASN A 28 -6.83 -27.00 -24.18
CA ASN A 28 -7.85 -26.71 -25.19
C ASN A 28 -7.26 -26.76 -26.60
N ASP A 29 -6.06 -26.25 -26.78
CA ASP A 29 -5.35 -26.28 -28.06
C ASP A 29 -5.07 -27.73 -28.49
N LEU A 30 -4.57 -28.57 -27.58
CA LEU A 30 -4.33 -30.00 -27.84
C LEU A 30 -5.59 -30.78 -28.18
N LYS A 31 -6.75 -30.41 -27.63
CA LYS A 31 -8.01 -31.15 -27.83
C LYS A 31 -8.87 -30.59 -28.96
N HIS A 32 -8.60 -29.37 -29.45
CA HIS A 32 -9.44 -28.66 -30.43
C HIS A 32 -10.93 -28.58 -30.04
N ILE A 33 -11.26 -28.54 -28.74
CA ILE A 33 -12.64 -28.42 -28.26
C ILE A 33 -12.83 -27.01 -27.70
N GLN A 34 -13.79 -26.26 -28.26
CA GLN A 34 -14.23 -24.99 -27.68
C GLN A 34 -15.14 -25.27 -26.47
N PHE A 35 -14.55 -25.27 -25.27
CA PHE A 35 -15.31 -25.32 -24.02
C PHE A 35 -15.76 -23.92 -23.61
N ARG A 36 -17.09 -23.71 -23.52
CA ARG A 36 -17.66 -22.55 -22.84
C ARG A 36 -17.67 -22.83 -21.34
N ASP A 37 -16.51 -22.70 -20.71
CA ASP A 37 -16.34 -23.09 -19.32
C ASP A 37 -16.50 -21.90 -18.37
N SER A 38 -17.38 -22.03 -17.38
CA SER A 38 -17.60 -21.01 -16.34
C SER A 38 -16.34 -20.77 -15.52
N PHE A 39 -15.48 -21.78 -15.40
CA PHE A 39 -14.16 -21.68 -14.79
C PHE A 39 -13.21 -20.71 -15.51
N CYS A 40 -13.33 -20.55 -16.82
CA CYS A 40 -12.52 -19.59 -17.59
C CYS A 40 -12.86 -18.14 -17.20
N ILE A 41 -14.15 -17.85 -17.07
CA ILE A 41 -14.63 -16.52 -16.62
C ILE A 41 -14.18 -16.25 -15.19
N PHE A 42 -14.30 -17.25 -14.30
CA PHE A 42 -13.84 -17.13 -12.92
C PHE A 42 -12.34 -16.83 -12.82
N ARG A 43 -11.50 -17.58 -13.55
CA ARG A 43 -10.05 -17.35 -13.58
C ARG A 43 -9.70 -15.97 -14.13
N CYS A 44 -10.34 -15.53 -15.22
CA CYS A 44 -10.17 -14.19 -15.73
C CYS A 44 -10.46 -13.11 -14.67
N TYR A 45 -11.55 -13.28 -13.89
CA TYR A 45 -11.88 -12.38 -12.80
C TYR A 45 -10.81 -12.38 -11.70
N VAL A 46 -10.34 -13.56 -11.28
CA VAL A 46 -9.27 -13.71 -10.27
C VAL A 46 -7.96 -13.07 -10.77
N GLY A 47 -7.59 -13.27 -12.03
CA GLY A 47 -6.40 -12.69 -12.65
C GLY A 47 -6.45 -11.16 -12.71
N VAL A 48 -7.59 -10.57 -13.06
CA VAL A 48 -7.76 -9.11 -13.08
C VAL A 48 -7.68 -8.52 -11.67
N VAL A 49 -8.35 -9.13 -10.70
CA VAL A 49 -8.35 -8.65 -9.31
C VAL A 49 -6.96 -8.76 -8.70
N SER A 50 -6.28 -9.89 -8.88
CA SER A 50 -4.91 -10.08 -8.36
C SER A 50 -3.90 -9.14 -9.02
N CYS A 51 -4.01 -8.89 -10.33
CA CYS A 51 -3.17 -7.93 -11.05
C CYS A 51 -3.36 -6.50 -10.54
N THR A 52 -4.61 -6.06 -10.34
CA THR A 52 -4.89 -4.72 -9.81
C THR A 52 -4.42 -4.56 -8.36
N ALA A 53 -4.59 -5.58 -7.52
CA ALA A 53 -4.08 -5.60 -6.14
C ALA A 53 -2.54 -5.55 -6.09
N PHE A 54 -1.86 -6.30 -6.95
CA PHE A 54 -0.41 -6.33 -7.05
C PHE A 54 0.14 -4.96 -7.47
N ASN A 55 -0.36 -4.38 -8.56
CA ASN A 55 0.06 -3.07 -9.05
C ASN A 55 -0.30 -1.92 -8.07
N GLY A 56 -1.48 -1.99 -7.46
CA GLY A 56 -1.92 -1.03 -6.44
C GLY A 56 -0.99 -0.99 -5.24
N SER A 57 -0.47 -2.16 -4.83
CA SER A 57 0.47 -2.27 -3.72
C SER A 57 1.80 -1.56 -4.00
N PHE A 58 2.37 -1.68 -5.21
CA PHE A 58 3.58 -0.94 -5.59
C PHE A 58 3.34 0.56 -5.69
N LEU A 59 2.19 0.97 -6.22
CA LEU A 59 1.84 2.39 -6.32
C LEU A 59 1.74 3.02 -4.92
N LEU A 60 1.03 2.37 -3.99
CA LEU A 60 0.94 2.84 -2.60
C LEU A 60 2.32 2.91 -1.94
N GLN A 61 3.18 1.92 -2.18
CA GLN A 61 4.54 1.94 -1.64
C GLN A 61 5.38 3.08 -2.23
N ALA A 62 5.25 3.37 -3.52
CA ALA A 62 5.94 4.48 -4.17
C ALA A 62 5.44 5.84 -3.63
N VAL A 63 4.13 6.01 -3.50
CA VAL A 63 3.50 7.20 -2.91
C VAL A 63 3.96 7.40 -1.47
N TYR A 64 3.97 6.35 -0.66
CA TYR A 64 4.45 6.40 0.72
C TYR A 64 5.91 6.87 0.81
N ARG A 65 6.80 6.29 -0.02
CA ARG A 65 8.21 6.70 -0.09
C ARG A 65 8.36 8.14 -0.56
N TYR A 66 7.57 8.56 -1.53
CA TYR A 66 7.55 9.94 -2.02
C TYR A 66 7.19 10.93 -0.90
N PHE A 67 6.12 10.65 -0.13
CA PHE A 67 5.72 11.51 0.98
C PHE A 67 6.80 11.65 2.06
N ILE A 68 7.48 10.55 2.40
CA ILE A 68 8.58 10.58 3.37
C ILE A 68 9.73 11.48 2.89
N VAL A 69 10.09 11.39 1.60
CA VAL A 69 11.23 12.11 1.05
C VAL A 69 10.91 13.59 0.80
N VAL A 70 9.74 13.89 0.26
CA VAL A 70 9.36 15.27 -0.14
C VAL A 70 8.80 16.07 1.02
N TYR A 71 8.10 15.42 1.96
CA TYR A 71 7.45 16.08 3.08
C TYR A 71 7.91 15.53 4.45
N PRO A 72 9.23 15.45 4.73
CA PRO A 72 9.72 14.93 6.02
C PRO A 72 9.27 15.82 7.19
N HIS A 73 9.20 17.14 6.97
CA HIS A 73 8.75 18.10 7.98
C HIS A 73 7.26 18.00 8.31
N PHE A 74 6.42 17.60 7.35
CA PHE A 74 4.99 17.42 7.58
C PHE A 74 4.73 16.23 8.52
N LEU A 75 5.44 15.12 8.30
CA LEU A 75 5.40 13.94 9.18
C LEU A 75 5.91 14.27 10.58
N PHE A 76 7.02 15.00 10.70
CA PHE A 76 7.56 15.39 12.00
C PHE A 76 6.60 16.32 12.76
N CYS A 77 6.04 17.34 12.12
CA CYS A 77 5.13 18.27 12.79
C CYS A 77 3.77 17.66 13.16
N TYR A 78 3.31 16.61 12.48
CA TYR A 78 2.08 15.90 12.86
C TYR A 78 2.31 14.80 13.89
N LEU A 79 3.37 13.98 13.78
CA LEU A 79 3.61 12.90 14.73
C LEU A 79 4.19 13.37 16.07
N TRP A 80 5.00 14.43 16.09
CA TRP A 80 5.62 14.94 17.30
C TRP A 80 4.61 15.35 18.39
N PRO A 81 3.57 16.16 18.12
CA PRO A 81 2.58 16.52 19.13
C PRO A 81 1.72 15.34 19.59
N ILE A 82 1.48 14.35 18.72
CA ILE A 82 0.74 13.13 19.10
C ILE A 82 1.56 12.30 20.10
N ALA A 83 2.85 12.09 19.83
CA ALA A 83 3.74 11.37 20.75
C ALA A 83 3.78 12.06 22.14
N LEU A 84 3.84 13.40 22.14
CA LEU A 84 3.86 14.22 23.37
C LEU A 84 2.56 14.12 24.19
N LEU A 85 1.42 13.95 23.50
CA LEU A 85 0.11 13.73 24.12
C LEU A 85 0.01 12.37 24.84
N PHE A 86 0.75 11.36 24.35
CA PHE A 86 0.77 10.02 24.96
C PHE A 86 1.79 9.85 26.09
N THR A 87 2.89 10.63 26.10
CA THR A 87 3.89 10.60 27.19
C THR A 87 3.49 11.43 28.41
N GLY A 88 2.43 12.25 28.33
CA GLY A 88 1.91 13.00 29.49
C GLY A 88 2.73 14.24 29.88
N ASP A 89 3.79 14.56 29.15
CA ASP A 89 4.67 15.72 29.38
C ASP A 89 4.09 17.03 28.81
N ILE A 90 2.80 17.27 28.99
CA ILE A 90 2.21 18.57 28.66
C ILE A 90 2.52 19.54 29.81
N ILE A 91 3.64 20.25 29.72
CA ILE A 91 3.94 21.35 30.63
C ILE A 91 2.99 22.51 30.30
N TYR A 92 1.84 22.55 30.97
CA TYR A 92 0.91 23.67 30.89
C TYR A 92 1.43 24.82 31.75
N ASN A 93 2.12 25.78 31.15
CA ASN A 93 2.48 27.01 31.82
C ASN A 93 1.28 27.99 31.76
N VAL A 94 0.57 28.12 32.88
CA VAL A 94 -0.63 28.96 33.03
C VAL A 94 -0.35 30.42 32.70
N ASP A 95 0.88 30.89 32.93
CA ASP A 95 1.26 32.29 32.79
C ASP A 95 1.53 32.70 31.33
N ASN A 96 1.76 31.73 30.44
CA ASN A 96 2.26 32.01 29.09
C ASN A 96 1.34 31.38 28.04
N GLN A 97 0.10 31.88 27.92
CA GLN A 97 -0.98 31.48 26.97
C GLN A 97 -0.59 31.43 25.47
N ILE A 98 0.70 31.48 25.15
CA ILE A 98 1.27 31.19 23.84
C ILE A 98 1.36 29.67 23.73
N TYR A 99 0.40 29.08 23.03
CA TYR A 99 0.55 27.72 22.51
C TYR A 99 1.94 27.57 21.91
N GLN A 100 2.60 26.46 22.22
CA GLN A 100 3.82 25.98 21.57
C GLN A 100 3.53 25.55 20.11
N LEU A 101 2.72 26.34 19.39
CA LEU A 101 2.42 26.29 17.97
C LEU A 101 3.57 26.89 17.13
N PHE A 102 4.62 27.40 17.78
CA PHE A 102 5.76 28.09 17.15
C PHE A 102 7.01 27.20 17.01
N ILE A 103 6.85 25.92 16.64
CA ILE A 103 8.00 25.05 16.32
C ILE A 103 7.99 24.56 14.86
N CYS A 104 6.88 24.71 14.11
CA CYS A 104 6.85 24.35 12.69
C CYS A 104 7.04 25.56 11.74
N ARG A 105 7.38 26.75 12.28
CA ARG A 105 7.71 27.94 11.49
C ARG A 105 9.01 28.51 12.05
N VAL A 106 10.00 28.71 11.17
CA VAL A 106 11.30 29.36 11.42
C VAL A 106 12.43 28.41 11.85
N VAL A 107 12.97 27.67 10.87
CA VAL A 107 14.44 27.59 10.71
C VAL A 107 14.73 28.05 9.28
N PRO A 108 15.10 29.32 9.04
CA PRO A 108 15.79 29.67 7.81
C PRO A 108 17.20 29.08 7.87
N ILE A 109 17.63 28.49 6.76
CA ILE A 109 18.99 28.01 6.50
C ILE A 109 19.99 29.14 6.72
#